data_AF-A0A3D2CH42-F1
#
_entry.id   AF-A0A3D2CH42-F1
#
_cell.length_a   1.000
_cell.length_b   1.000
_cell.length_c   1.000
_cell.angle_alpha   90.00
_cell.angle_beta   90.00
_cell.angle_gamma   90.00
#
_symmetry.space_group_name_H-M   'P 1'
#
loop_
_entity.id
_entity.type
_entity.pdbx_description
1 polymer ?
#
loop_
_entity_poly.entity_id
_entity_poly.type
_entity_poly.pdbx_seq_one_letter_code
_entity_poly.pdbx_strand_id
1 'polypeptide(L)'
;MPWLELGLLTTAGLAAMAVARWLTAIFYDEGRSRAQTARSARLAQAGWLDVLLNLWTRPLSPVARAIVIKDVKAFVRDPSQWSQVFLVGAIVVIAVVSAAAMPVDFMRGPYGAYMRESLAFGSLALVGFIMASVATRFQFTATSLEGRAFWVVRTGPITAEELLWAKVWPSLVPMVFVGELMAISTTVVLGAGPVLVALAAFTAFFLALGISGLAVGVGAVYPDFKADNAARVAASPAAMVFMVCALVLVFAVASVELLPVGISMYVRFHERSPTSLEWVGIVAPLILVVLICLAAMVGPIRWGARKLWERELPNS
;
A
#
# COMPACT_ATOMS: atom_id res chain seq x y z
N MET A 1 -6.67 39.80 24.99
CA MET A 1 -7.16 39.21 23.72
C MET A 1 -7.24 37.66 23.65
N PRO A 2 -6.70 36.82 24.57
CA PRO A 2 -6.83 35.35 24.44
C PRO A 2 -8.18 34.76 24.90
N TRP A 3 -8.95 35.47 25.74
CA TRP A 3 -10.22 34.95 26.29
C TRP A 3 -11.38 34.91 25.28
N LEU A 4 -11.36 35.78 24.28
CA LEU A 4 -12.37 35.82 23.22
C LEU A 4 -12.19 34.64 22.25
N GLU A 5 -10.96 34.33 21.85
CA GLU A 5 -10.66 33.15 21.02
C GLU A 5 -11.00 31.84 21.73
N LEU A 6 -10.69 31.75 23.03
CA LEU A 6 -11.04 30.59 23.86
C LEU A 6 -12.57 30.43 24.02
N GLY A 7 -13.30 31.55 24.18
CA GLY A 7 -14.77 31.56 24.19
C GLY A 7 -15.38 31.15 22.85
N LEU A 8 -14.82 31.62 21.73
CA LEU A 8 -15.27 31.24 20.39
C LEU A 8 -15.02 29.77 20.09
N LEU A 9 -13.86 29.21 20.45
CA LEU A 9 -13.55 27.79 20.25
C LEU A 9 -14.46 26.88 21.08
N THR A 10 -14.70 27.23 22.35
CA THR A 10 -15.55 26.44 23.24
C THR A 10 -17.02 26.49 22.83
N THR A 11 -17.54 27.67 22.49
CA THR A 11 -18.92 27.82 22.00
C THR A 11 -19.13 27.17 20.63
N ALA A 12 -18.17 27.29 19.71
CA ALA A 12 -18.21 26.58 18.43
C ALA A 12 -18.18 25.06 18.61
N GLY A 13 -17.36 24.55 19.54
CA GLY A 13 -17.33 23.12 19.87
C GLY A 13 -18.66 22.60 20.41
N LEU A 14 -19.29 23.33 21.33
CA LEU A 14 -20.60 22.98 21.87
C LEU A 14 -21.70 23.06 20.80
N ALA A 15 -21.68 24.09 19.96
CA ALA A 15 -22.62 24.22 18.85
C ALA A 15 -22.47 23.07 17.84
N ALA A 16 -21.24 22.69 17.48
CA ALA A 16 -20.97 21.56 16.59
C ALA A 16 -21.47 20.23 17.18
N MET A 17 -21.27 19.99 18.48
CA MET A 17 -21.81 18.80 19.16
C MET A 17 -23.34 18.78 19.15
N ALA A 18 -23.99 19.92 19.37
CA ALA A 18 -25.45 20.03 19.32
C ALA A 18 -26.00 19.74 17.92
N VAL A 19 -25.38 20.31 16.88
CA VAL A 19 -25.72 20.06 15.47
C VAL A 19 -25.51 18.59 15.11
N ALA A 20 -24.39 17.99 15.51
CA ALA A 20 -24.12 16.58 15.25
C ALA A 20 -25.16 15.65 15.90
N ARG A 21 -25.55 15.95 17.16
CA ARG A 21 -26.59 15.19 17.85
C ARG A 21 -27.96 15.36 17.19
N TRP A 22 -28.30 16.57 16.76
CA TRP A 22 -29.56 16.86 16.08
C TRP A 22 -29.66 16.13 14.74
N LEU A 23 -28.60 16.20 13.92
CA LEU A 23 -28.52 15.45 12.66
C LEU A 23 -28.60 13.94 12.89
N THR A 24 -27.90 13.42 13.91
CA THR A 24 -27.96 12.00 14.24
C THR A 24 -29.38 11.59 14.63
N ALA A 25 -30.06 12.36 15.48
CA ALA A 25 -31.43 12.05 15.89
C ALA A 25 -32.41 11.99 14.71
N ILE A 26 -32.24 12.84 13.69
CA ILE A 26 -33.10 12.86 12.50
C ILE A 26 -32.77 11.69 11.56
N PHE A 27 -31.49 11.46 11.29
CA PHE A 27 -31.07 10.56 10.21
C PHE A 27 -30.68 9.15 10.67
N TYR A 28 -30.56 8.88 11.98
CA TYR A 28 -30.03 7.60 12.46
C TYR A 28 -30.94 6.42 12.12
N ASP A 29 -32.24 6.51 12.36
CA ASP A 29 -33.16 5.38 12.13
C ASP A 29 -33.35 5.09 10.64
N GLU A 30 -33.49 6.14 9.83
CA GLU A 30 -33.61 6.01 8.39
C GLU A 30 -32.28 5.58 7.76
N GLY A 31 -31.15 6.13 8.21
CA GLY A 31 -29.82 5.75 7.76
C GLY A 31 -29.48 4.30 8.12
N ARG A 32 -29.82 3.86 9.35
CA ARG A 32 -29.61 2.49 9.81
C ARG A 32 -30.48 1.50 9.04
N SER A 33 -31.76 1.80 8.86
CA SER A 33 -32.66 0.92 8.09
C SER A 33 -32.22 0.82 6.63
N ARG A 34 -31.84 1.93 5.98
CA ARG A 34 -31.30 1.92 4.60
C ARG A 34 -29.95 1.21 4.50
N ALA A 35 -29.06 1.35 5.46
CA ALA A 35 -27.78 0.63 5.47
C ALA A 35 -27.95 -0.88 5.64
N GLN A 36 -28.97 -1.32 6.38
CA GLN A 36 -29.30 -2.74 6.58
C GLN A 36 -30.13 -3.34 5.43
N THR A 37 -30.93 -2.52 4.74
CA THR A 37 -31.79 -2.94 3.61
C THR A 37 -31.19 -2.67 2.24
N ALA A 38 -30.08 -1.94 2.16
CA ALA A 38 -29.32 -1.76 0.93
C ALA A 38 -28.87 -3.13 0.42
N ARG A 39 -29.57 -3.62 -0.61
CA ARG A 39 -29.15 -4.78 -1.40
C ARG A 39 -27.71 -4.54 -1.86
N SER A 40 -26.76 -5.20 -1.21
CA SER A 40 -25.31 -5.12 -1.45
C SER A 40 -24.86 -5.71 -2.80
N ALA A 41 -25.73 -5.74 -3.83
CA ALA A 41 -25.60 -6.69 -4.93
C ALA A 41 -26.05 -6.18 -6.31
N ARG A 42 -25.67 -4.97 -6.73
CA ARG A 42 -25.72 -4.59 -8.17
C ARG A 42 -24.35 -4.51 -8.84
N LEU A 43 -23.33 -3.96 -8.17
CA LEU A 43 -21.99 -3.84 -8.76
C LEU A 43 -21.31 -5.20 -9.01
N ALA A 44 -21.48 -6.17 -8.13
CA ALA A 44 -20.79 -7.47 -8.23
C ALA A 44 -21.51 -8.53 -9.11
N GLN A 45 -22.62 -8.17 -9.75
CA GLN A 45 -23.27 -8.96 -10.81
C GLN A 45 -23.01 -8.38 -12.20
N ALA A 46 -22.21 -7.31 -12.31
CA ALA A 46 -21.96 -6.66 -13.57
C ALA A 46 -21.06 -7.55 -14.45
N GLY A 47 -21.61 -8.07 -15.56
CA GLY A 47 -20.92 -9.03 -16.43
C GLY A 47 -19.58 -8.56 -17.00
N TRP A 48 -19.29 -7.26 -16.98
CA TRP A 48 -17.99 -6.71 -17.39
C TRP A 48 -16.86 -7.06 -16.41
N LEU A 49 -17.14 -7.16 -15.11
CA LEU A 49 -16.15 -7.61 -14.11
C LEU A 49 -15.73 -9.05 -14.37
N ASP A 50 -16.68 -9.91 -14.75
CA ASP A 50 -16.39 -11.31 -15.08
C ASP A 50 -15.51 -11.43 -16.32
N VAL A 51 -15.73 -10.60 -17.35
CA VAL A 51 -14.90 -10.58 -18.56
C VAL A 51 -13.49 -10.09 -18.26
N LEU A 52 -13.35 -8.98 -17.52
CA LEU A 52 -12.05 -8.41 -17.15
C LEU A 52 -11.25 -9.38 -16.27
N LEU A 53 -11.89 -9.96 -15.26
CA LEU A 53 -11.26 -10.95 -14.37
C LEU A 53 -10.87 -12.20 -15.15
N ASN A 54 -11.72 -12.70 -16.04
CA ASN A 54 -11.43 -13.87 -16.85
C ASN A 54 -10.29 -13.65 -17.84
N LEU A 55 -10.05 -12.43 -18.31
CA LEU A 55 -8.92 -12.07 -19.15
C LEU A 55 -7.64 -11.95 -18.31
N TRP A 56 -7.72 -11.29 -17.16
CA TRP A 56 -6.57 -11.03 -16.30
C TRP A 56 -6.04 -12.27 -15.57
N THR A 57 -6.92 -13.23 -15.28
CA THR A 57 -6.59 -14.49 -14.57
C THR A 57 -6.28 -15.66 -15.51
N ARG A 58 -6.22 -15.45 -16.84
CA ARG A 58 -5.86 -16.51 -17.80
C ARG A 58 -4.53 -17.23 -17.54
N PRO A 59 -3.45 -16.56 -17.07
CA PRO A 59 -2.17 -17.24 -16.85
C PRO A 59 -2.12 -18.04 -15.53
N LEU A 60 -3.15 -17.95 -14.68
CA LEU A 60 -3.21 -18.64 -13.39
C LEU A 60 -3.84 -20.03 -13.54
N SER A 61 -3.49 -20.94 -12.62
CA SER A 61 -4.14 -22.25 -12.54
C SER A 61 -5.66 -22.09 -12.31
N PRO A 62 -6.50 -23.04 -12.77
CA PRO A 62 -7.96 -22.94 -12.65
C PRO A 62 -8.43 -22.69 -11.21
N VAL A 63 -7.74 -23.29 -10.23
CA VAL A 63 -8.05 -23.16 -8.81
C VAL A 63 -7.63 -21.79 -8.27
N ALA A 64 -6.42 -21.32 -8.58
CA ALA A 64 -5.96 -19.99 -8.19
C ALA A 64 -6.85 -18.88 -8.79
N ARG A 65 -7.28 -19.05 -10.04
CA ARG A 65 -8.23 -18.15 -10.70
C ARG A 65 -9.57 -18.05 -9.96
N ALA A 66 -10.12 -19.18 -9.51
CA ALA A 66 -11.37 -19.19 -8.77
C ALA A 66 -11.24 -18.41 -7.44
N ILE A 67 -10.09 -18.53 -6.76
CA ILE A 67 -9.79 -17.80 -5.52
C ILE A 67 -9.68 -16.30 -5.81
N VAL A 68 -8.94 -15.89 -6.85
CA VAL A 68 -8.82 -14.47 -7.24
C VAL A 68 -10.19 -13.86 -7.56
N ILE A 69 -11.02 -14.56 -8.35
CA ILE A 69 -12.36 -14.08 -8.72
C ILE A 69 -13.23 -13.93 -7.48
N LYS A 70 -13.18 -14.90 -6.56
CA LYS A 70 -13.89 -14.84 -5.27
C LYS A 70 -13.43 -13.62 -4.48
N ASP A 71 -12.13 -13.44 -4.27
CA ASP A 71 -11.57 -12.40 -3.41
C ASP A 71 -11.87 -10.99 -3.97
N VAL A 72 -11.73 -10.78 -5.29
CA VAL A 72 -12.08 -9.49 -5.91
C VAL A 72 -13.58 -9.21 -5.80
N LYS A 73 -14.43 -10.21 -6.03
CA LYS A 73 -15.88 -10.03 -5.88
C LYS A 73 -16.27 -9.78 -4.43
N ALA A 74 -15.63 -10.44 -3.47
CA ALA A 74 -15.85 -10.21 -2.05
C ALA A 74 -15.44 -8.78 -1.67
N PHE A 75 -14.28 -8.32 -2.13
CA PHE A 75 -13.80 -6.95 -1.92
C PHE A 75 -14.78 -5.90 -2.47
N VAL A 76 -15.25 -6.06 -3.72
CA VAL A 76 -16.21 -5.13 -4.33
C VAL A 76 -17.55 -5.12 -3.58
N ARG A 77 -17.95 -6.25 -2.98
CA ARG A 77 -19.20 -6.39 -2.23
C ARG A 77 -19.15 -5.83 -0.82
N ASP A 78 -17.97 -5.68 -0.22
CA ASP A 78 -17.81 -5.25 1.17
C ASP A 78 -17.74 -3.71 1.27
N PRO A 79 -18.79 -3.04 1.81
CA PRO A 79 -18.80 -1.58 1.94
C PRO A 79 -17.71 -1.06 2.90
N SER A 80 -17.27 -1.89 3.86
CA SER A 80 -16.24 -1.50 4.82
C SER A 80 -14.87 -1.31 4.14
N GLN A 81 -14.58 -2.09 3.09
CA GLN A 81 -13.36 -1.98 2.31
C GLN A 81 -13.34 -0.69 1.48
N TRP A 82 -14.48 -0.32 0.88
CA TRP A 82 -14.60 0.95 0.15
C TRP A 82 -14.34 2.16 1.03
N SER A 83 -14.84 2.16 2.27
CA SER A 83 -14.54 3.22 3.24
C SER A 83 -13.03 3.33 3.52
N GLN A 84 -12.33 2.19 3.66
CA GLN A 84 -10.87 2.17 3.83
C GLN A 84 -10.13 2.65 2.58
N VAL A 85 -10.60 2.31 1.38
CA VAL A 85 -10.03 2.81 0.11
C VAL A 85 -10.17 4.32 0.02
N PHE A 86 -11.33 4.89 0.36
CA PHE A 86 -11.51 6.34 0.40
C PHE A 86 -10.60 7.01 1.43
N LEU A 87 -10.45 6.43 2.62
CA LEU A 87 -9.56 6.95 3.65
C LEU A 87 -8.09 6.97 3.17
N VAL A 88 -7.63 5.85 2.59
CA VAL A 88 -6.29 5.75 2.01
C VAL A 88 -6.12 6.75 0.87
N GLY A 89 -7.10 6.85 -0.03
CA GLY A 89 -7.10 7.81 -1.13
C GLY A 89 -6.99 9.25 -0.65
N ALA A 90 -7.68 9.61 0.43
CA ALA A 90 -7.56 10.93 1.05
C ALA A 90 -6.14 11.20 1.56
N ILE A 91 -5.51 10.22 2.24
CA ILE A 91 -4.12 10.34 2.71
C ILE A 91 -3.15 10.53 1.53
N VAL A 92 -3.33 9.77 0.45
CA VAL A 92 -2.56 9.91 -0.79
C VAL A 92 -2.69 11.34 -1.33
N VAL A 93 -3.91 11.84 -1.52
CA VAL A 93 -4.14 13.21 -2.01
C VAL A 93 -3.49 14.25 -1.09
N ILE A 94 -3.68 14.12 0.23
CA ILE A 94 -3.07 15.03 1.21
C ILE A 94 -1.54 14.98 1.11
N ALA A 95 -0.93 13.81 0.91
CA ALA A 95 0.51 13.68 0.76
C ALA A 95 1.02 14.40 -0.49
N VAL A 96 0.35 14.26 -1.64
CA VAL A 96 0.70 15.00 -2.87
C VAL A 96 0.57 16.50 -2.66
N VAL A 97 -0.55 16.95 -2.07
CA VAL A 97 -0.79 18.37 -1.78
C VAL A 97 0.25 18.91 -0.80
N SER A 98 0.63 18.12 0.21
CA SER A 98 1.69 18.50 1.16
C SER A 98 3.04 18.68 0.48
N ALA A 99 3.36 17.84 -0.53
CA ALA A 99 4.56 18.02 -1.33
C ALA A 99 4.47 19.27 -2.22
N ALA A 100 3.29 19.55 -2.78
CA ALA A 100 3.04 20.73 -3.61
C ALA A 100 3.06 22.04 -2.83
N ALA A 101 2.63 22.00 -1.56
CA ALA A 101 2.62 23.16 -0.67
C ALA A 101 4.03 23.53 -0.18
N MET A 102 5.05 22.70 -0.43
CA MET A 102 6.42 23.07 -0.09
C MET A 102 6.85 24.28 -0.93
N PRO A 103 7.35 25.36 -0.30
CA PRO A 103 7.66 26.60 -1.01
C PRO A 103 8.97 26.44 -1.78
N VAL A 104 8.87 25.84 -2.97
CA VAL A 104 9.96 25.62 -3.92
C VAL A 104 10.54 26.92 -4.46
N ASP A 105 9.84 28.04 -4.31
CA ASP A 105 10.29 29.37 -4.73
C ASP A 105 11.50 29.90 -3.95
N PHE A 106 11.65 29.54 -2.67
CA PHE A 106 12.87 29.86 -1.89
C PHE A 106 14.09 29.02 -2.34
N MET A 107 13.86 27.98 -3.14
CA MET A 107 14.89 27.09 -3.68
C MET A 107 15.29 27.48 -5.12
N ARG A 108 15.23 28.77 -5.46
CA ARG A 108 15.69 29.29 -6.76
C ARG A 108 17.19 29.59 -6.69
N GLY A 109 18.01 28.73 -7.32
CA GLY A 109 19.46 28.87 -7.45
C GLY A 109 20.17 27.52 -7.66
N PRO A 110 21.49 27.49 -7.94
CA PRO A 110 22.25 26.24 -8.16
C PRO A 110 22.17 25.29 -6.96
N TYR A 111 22.26 25.82 -5.73
CA TYR A 111 22.10 25.05 -4.49
C TYR A 111 20.64 24.60 -4.24
N GLY A 112 19.67 25.33 -4.80
CA GLY A 112 18.25 25.00 -4.69
C GLY A 112 17.87 23.75 -5.48
N ALA A 113 18.52 23.49 -6.62
CA ALA A 113 18.33 22.27 -7.39
C ALA A 113 18.75 21.02 -6.59
N TYR A 114 19.92 21.09 -5.92
CA TYR A 114 20.42 20.02 -5.04
C TYR A 114 19.45 19.72 -3.89
N MET A 115 18.88 20.77 -3.28
CA MET A 115 17.93 20.62 -2.18
C MET A 115 16.60 20.01 -2.65
N ARG A 116 16.09 20.42 -3.81
CA ARG A 116 14.88 19.83 -4.42
C ARG A 116 15.05 18.35 -4.73
N GLU A 117 16.17 17.97 -5.35
CA GLU A 117 16.46 16.57 -5.66
C GLU A 117 16.65 15.73 -4.38
N SER A 118 17.28 16.29 -3.35
CA SER A 118 17.41 15.60 -2.05
C SER A 118 16.06 15.42 -1.34
N LEU A 119 15.18 16.42 -1.39
CA LEU A 119 13.82 16.32 -0.86
C LEU A 119 12.96 15.33 -1.65
N ALA A 120 13.09 15.34 -2.98
CA ALA A 120 12.41 14.38 -3.86
C ALA A 120 12.87 12.94 -3.56
N PHE A 121 14.17 12.72 -3.35
CA PHE A 121 14.69 11.44 -2.91
C PHE A 121 14.15 11.05 -1.52
N GLY A 122 14.19 11.96 -0.55
CA GLY A 122 13.64 11.72 0.79
C GLY A 122 12.15 11.38 0.78
N SER A 123 11.40 11.91 -0.20
CA SER A 123 9.98 11.59 -0.36
C SER A 123 9.71 10.12 -0.68
N LEU A 124 10.68 9.37 -1.25
CA LEU A 124 10.54 7.93 -1.48
C LEU A 124 10.34 7.13 -0.19
N ALA A 125 10.95 7.56 0.92
CA ALA A 125 10.72 6.95 2.22
C ALA A 125 9.27 7.15 2.69
N LEU A 126 8.69 8.33 2.43
CA LEU A 126 7.29 8.61 2.73
C LEU A 126 6.35 7.78 1.84
N VAL A 127 6.67 7.65 0.54
CA VAL A 127 5.92 6.78 -0.38
C VAL A 127 5.94 5.33 0.11
N GLY A 128 7.12 4.81 0.47
CA GLY A 128 7.27 3.47 1.04
C GLY A 128 6.48 3.27 2.34
N PHE A 129 6.46 4.27 3.22
CA PHE A 129 5.64 4.26 4.45
C PHE A 129 4.14 4.20 4.15
N ILE A 130 3.66 5.02 3.21
CA ILE A 130 2.25 5.01 2.79
C ILE A 130 1.90 3.64 2.21
N MET A 131 2.74 3.11 1.32
CA MET A 131 2.58 1.77 0.75
C MET A 131 2.50 0.69 1.84
N ALA A 132 3.40 0.70 2.83
CA ALA A 132 3.35 -0.23 3.97
C ALA A 132 2.03 -0.11 4.77
N SER A 133 1.54 1.11 5.00
CA SER A 133 0.26 1.38 5.66
C SER A 133 -0.94 0.83 4.88
N VAL A 134 -0.92 0.93 3.56
CA VAL A 134 -1.94 0.36 2.66
C VAL A 134 -1.87 -1.16 2.66
N ALA A 135 -0.68 -1.73 2.51
CA ALA A 135 -0.45 -3.17 2.52
C ALA A 135 -0.88 -3.81 3.85
N THR A 136 -0.69 -3.12 4.98
CA THR A 136 -1.15 -3.58 6.30
C THR A 136 -2.66 -3.82 6.34
N ARG A 137 -3.44 -2.98 5.66
CA ARG A 137 -4.91 -3.04 5.70
C ARG A 137 -5.49 -4.05 4.73
N PHE A 138 -4.94 -4.13 3.52
CA PHE A 138 -5.52 -4.93 2.44
C PHE A 138 -4.79 -6.25 2.19
N GLN A 139 -3.46 -6.26 2.25
CA GLN A 139 -2.65 -7.41 1.84
C GLN A 139 -2.32 -8.31 3.03
N PHE A 140 -1.91 -7.72 4.15
CA PHE A 140 -1.62 -8.45 5.38
C PHE A 140 -2.86 -9.14 5.96
N THR A 141 -4.03 -8.49 5.87
CA THR A 141 -5.29 -9.04 6.39
C THR A 141 -5.91 -10.08 5.46
N ALA A 142 -5.48 -10.17 4.19
CA ALA A 142 -6.10 -11.02 3.17
C ALA A 142 -6.11 -12.51 3.53
N THR A 143 -5.10 -12.98 4.27
CA THR A 143 -5.04 -14.38 4.73
C THR A 143 -5.98 -14.60 5.92
N SER A 144 -6.02 -13.66 6.87
CA SER A 144 -6.91 -13.72 8.04
C SER A 144 -8.39 -13.62 7.66
N LEU A 145 -8.72 -12.89 6.57
CA LEU A 145 -10.07 -12.72 6.06
C LEU A 145 -10.71 -14.01 5.48
N GLU A 146 -9.91 -15.06 5.22
CA GLU A 146 -10.48 -16.39 4.93
C GLU A 146 -11.26 -16.96 6.13
N GLY A 147 -10.92 -16.51 7.34
CA GLY A 147 -11.62 -16.83 8.57
C GLY A 147 -11.81 -18.33 8.79
N ARG A 148 -13.00 -18.70 9.25
CA ARG A 148 -13.36 -20.10 9.55
C ARG A 148 -13.48 -20.98 8.30
N ALA A 149 -13.60 -20.40 7.10
CA ALA A 149 -13.72 -21.14 5.84
C ALA A 149 -12.36 -21.64 5.32
N PHE A 150 -11.25 -21.30 6.00
CA PHE A 150 -9.90 -21.73 5.60
C PHE A 150 -9.75 -23.25 5.48
N TRP A 151 -10.49 -24.04 6.26
CA TRP A 151 -10.44 -25.51 6.17
C TRP A 151 -10.84 -26.03 4.77
N VAL A 152 -11.78 -25.36 4.09
CA VAL A 152 -12.25 -25.74 2.74
C VAL A 152 -11.13 -25.52 1.71
N VAL A 153 -10.37 -24.43 1.88
CA VAL A 153 -9.24 -24.12 1.00
C VAL A 153 -8.12 -25.15 1.22
N ARG A 154 -7.89 -25.56 2.47
CA ARG A 154 -6.86 -26.56 2.82
C ARG A 154 -7.17 -27.97 2.32
N THR A 155 -8.45 -28.35 2.24
CA THR A 155 -8.86 -29.66 1.70
C THR A 155 -8.93 -29.69 0.18
N GLY A 156 -8.82 -28.53 -0.47
CA GLY A 156 -8.77 -28.42 -1.94
C GLY A 156 -7.41 -28.86 -2.52
N PRO A 157 -7.35 -29.13 -3.83
CA PRO A 157 -6.12 -29.47 -4.54
C PRO A 157 -5.28 -28.22 -4.83
N ILE A 158 -4.85 -27.50 -3.79
CA ILE A 158 -4.02 -26.30 -3.91
C ILE A 158 -2.87 -26.34 -2.90
N THR A 159 -1.68 -25.95 -3.33
CA THR A 159 -0.54 -25.82 -2.42
C THR A 159 -0.58 -24.49 -1.67
N ALA A 160 0.05 -24.45 -0.48
CA ALA A 160 0.15 -23.23 0.31
C ALA A 160 0.79 -22.06 -0.46
N GLU A 161 1.81 -22.34 -1.27
CA GLU A 161 2.50 -21.33 -2.07
C GLU A 161 1.58 -20.77 -3.17
N GLU A 162 0.87 -21.63 -3.91
CA GLU A 162 -0.09 -21.21 -4.93
C GLU A 162 -1.21 -20.34 -4.34
N LEU A 163 -1.69 -20.68 -3.14
CA LEU A 163 -2.69 -19.89 -2.43
C LEU A 163 -2.19 -18.48 -2.13
N LEU A 164 -0.97 -18.35 -1.59
CA LEU A 164 -0.40 -17.04 -1.26
C LEU A 164 -0.09 -16.21 -2.50
N TRP A 165 0.45 -16.83 -3.56
CA TRP A 165 0.67 -16.17 -4.85
C TRP A 165 -0.65 -15.68 -5.48
N ALA A 166 -1.71 -16.49 -5.37
CA ALA A 166 -3.05 -16.09 -5.80
C ALA A 166 -3.61 -14.90 -5.01
N LYS A 167 -3.14 -14.64 -3.78
CA LYS A 167 -3.50 -13.43 -3.00
C LYS A 167 -2.64 -12.22 -3.33
N VAL A 168 -1.35 -12.42 -3.59
CA VAL A 168 -0.42 -11.34 -3.95
C VAL A 168 -0.80 -10.74 -5.31
N TRP A 169 -1.04 -11.57 -6.33
CA TRP A 169 -1.29 -11.10 -7.69
C TRP A 169 -2.43 -10.07 -7.82
N PRO A 170 -3.64 -10.31 -7.28
CA PRO A 170 -4.74 -9.35 -7.39
C PRO A 170 -4.47 -8.04 -6.65
N SER A 171 -3.78 -8.14 -5.51
CA SER A 171 -3.50 -6.99 -4.64
C SER A 171 -2.26 -6.20 -5.05
N LEU A 172 -1.44 -6.75 -5.94
CA LEU A 172 -0.23 -6.11 -6.44
C LEU A 172 -0.55 -4.97 -7.42
N VAL A 173 -1.52 -5.13 -8.31
CA VAL A 173 -1.91 -4.07 -9.26
C VAL A 173 -2.32 -2.76 -8.57
N PRO A 174 -3.26 -2.75 -7.61
CA PRO A 174 -3.61 -1.51 -6.92
C PRO A 174 -2.43 -0.95 -6.11
N MET A 175 -1.55 -1.81 -5.59
CA MET A 175 -0.36 -1.38 -4.85
C MET A 175 0.68 -0.68 -5.73
N VAL A 176 0.97 -1.26 -6.90
CA VAL A 176 1.84 -0.64 -7.92
C VAL A 176 1.23 0.69 -8.37
N PHE A 177 -0.07 0.72 -8.65
CA PHE A 177 -0.76 1.95 -9.03
C PHE A 177 -0.60 3.06 -7.98
N VAL A 178 -0.81 2.74 -6.69
CA VAL A 178 -0.64 3.72 -5.60
C VAL A 178 0.82 4.15 -5.47
N GLY A 179 1.78 3.21 -5.52
CA GLY A 179 3.21 3.52 -5.41
C GLY A 179 3.71 4.40 -6.55
N GLU A 180 3.39 4.05 -7.79
CA GLU A 180 3.76 4.81 -9.00
C GLU A 180 3.13 6.20 -9.01
N LEU A 181 1.82 6.28 -8.73
CA LEU A 181 1.13 7.56 -8.66
C LEU A 181 1.78 8.46 -7.62
N MET A 182 2.10 7.94 -6.44
CA MET A 182 2.73 8.70 -5.37
C MET A 182 4.16 9.12 -5.72
N ALA A 183 5.00 8.21 -6.20
CA ALA A 183 6.40 8.48 -6.51
C ALA A 183 6.54 9.48 -7.65
N ILE A 184 5.82 9.28 -8.75
CA ILE A 184 5.88 10.17 -9.92
C ILE A 184 5.28 11.54 -9.57
N SER A 185 4.07 11.60 -8.98
CA SER A 185 3.45 12.89 -8.66
C SER A 185 4.31 13.70 -7.69
N THR A 186 4.81 13.09 -6.63
CA THR A 186 5.60 13.78 -5.60
C THR A 186 6.92 14.30 -6.16
N THR A 187 7.64 13.49 -6.92
CA THR A 187 8.94 13.90 -7.50
C THR A 187 8.79 14.96 -8.58
N VAL A 188 7.74 14.88 -9.42
CA VAL A 188 7.43 15.90 -10.43
C VAL A 188 7.01 17.22 -9.78
N VAL A 189 6.16 17.17 -8.75
CA VAL A 189 5.71 18.35 -8.00
C VAL A 189 6.86 19.07 -7.32
N LEU A 190 7.86 18.34 -6.81
CA LEU A 190 9.07 18.92 -6.22
C LEU A 190 10.06 19.47 -7.27
N GLY A 191 9.77 19.29 -8.57
CA GLY A 191 10.60 19.79 -9.66
C GLY A 191 11.92 19.02 -9.83
N ALA A 192 11.93 17.73 -9.50
CA ALA A 192 13.09 16.86 -9.67
C ALA A 192 13.43 16.65 -11.15
N GLY A 193 14.71 16.39 -11.45
CA GLY A 193 15.14 16.03 -12.79
C GLY A 193 14.53 14.70 -13.28
N PRO A 194 14.35 14.51 -14.59
CA PRO A 194 13.70 13.32 -15.15
C PRO A 194 14.39 11.99 -14.81
N VAL A 195 15.69 12.01 -14.56
CA VAL A 195 16.45 10.82 -14.12
C VAL A 195 16.00 10.38 -12.73
N LEU A 196 15.80 11.33 -11.80
CA LEU A 196 15.35 11.04 -10.45
C LEU A 196 13.88 10.60 -10.43
N VAL A 197 13.03 11.17 -11.30
CA VAL A 197 11.65 10.71 -11.49
C VAL A 197 11.60 9.26 -11.99
N ALA A 198 12.43 8.92 -12.98
CA ALA A 198 12.52 7.55 -13.49
C ALA A 198 13.05 6.58 -12.44
N LEU A 199 14.07 6.98 -11.67
CA LEU A 199 14.59 6.19 -10.56
C LEU A 199 13.51 5.99 -9.50
N ALA A 200 12.80 7.04 -9.09
CA ALA A 200 11.73 6.97 -8.12
C ALA A 200 10.57 6.04 -8.54
N ALA A 201 10.16 6.12 -9.82
CA ALA A 201 9.17 5.21 -10.39
C ALA A 201 9.66 3.75 -10.33
N PHE A 202 10.89 3.51 -10.78
CA PHE A 202 11.53 2.19 -10.72
C PHE A 202 11.57 1.64 -9.29
N THR A 203 12.04 2.43 -8.32
CA THR A 203 12.09 2.05 -6.91
C THR A 203 10.70 1.74 -6.36
N ALA A 204 9.71 2.59 -6.65
CA ALA A 204 8.34 2.40 -6.18
C ALA A 204 7.73 1.11 -6.72
N PHE A 205 7.98 0.77 -7.99
CA PHE A 205 7.57 -0.50 -8.58
C PHE A 205 8.12 -1.71 -7.80
N PHE A 206 9.43 -1.75 -7.57
CA PHE A 206 10.06 -2.87 -6.87
C PHE A 206 9.72 -2.91 -5.37
N LEU A 207 9.58 -1.76 -4.72
CA LEU A 207 9.06 -1.68 -3.36
C LEU A 207 7.62 -2.21 -3.28
N ALA A 208 6.77 -1.96 -4.29
CA ALA A 208 5.43 -2.53 -4.33
C ALA A 208 5.49 -4.07 -4.32
N LEU A 209 6.36 -4.66 -5.15
CA LEU A 209 6.57 -6.12 -5.18
C LEU A 209 7.03 -6.65 -3.80
N GLY A 210 8.07 -6.03 -3.23
CA GLY A 210 8.68 -6.47 -1.97
C GLY A 210 7.74 -6.32 -0.78
N ILE A 211 7.10 -5.16 -0.63
CA ILE A 211 6.13 -4.89 0.45
C ILE A 211 4.92 -5.83 0.33
N SER A 212 4.46 -6.12 -0.89
CA SER A 212 3.33 -7.04 -1.09
C SER A 212 3.62 -8.49 -0.71
N GLY A 213 4.78 -9.01 -1.08
CA GLY A 213 5.18 -10.34 -0.63
C GLY A 213 5.42 -10.41 0.88
N LEU A 214 6.02 -9.38 1.48
CA LEU A 214 6.14 -9.26 2.92
C LEU A 214 4.77 -9.24 3.62
N ALA A 215 3.82 -8.46 3.11
CA ALA A 215 2.50 -8.31 3.72
C ALA A 215 1.75 -9.63 3.75
N VAL A 216 1.65 -10.30 2.60
CA VAL A 216 0.95 -11.60 2.50
C VAL A 216 1.72 -12.70 3.22
N GLY A 217 3.05 -12.74 3.10
CA GLY A 217 3.90 -13.73 3.74
C GLY A 217 3.85 -13.65 5.26
N VAL A 218 4.08 -12.48 5.85
CA VAL A 218 4.00 -12.27 7.31
C VAL A 218 2.57 -12.44 7.81
N GLY A 219 1.57 -11.99 7.04
CA GLY A 219 0.15 -12.23 7.33
C GLY A 219 -0.22 -13.71 7.37
N ALA A 220 0.45 -14.55 6.57
CA ALA A 220 0.27 -16.00 6.57
C ALA A 220 1.00 -16.73 7.71
N VAL A 221 2.03 -16.12 8.32
CA VAL A 221 2.71 -16.68 9.50
C VAL A 221 1.86 -16.49 10.76
N TYR A 222 1.17 -15.36 10.88
CA TYR A 222 0.35 -15.01 12.03
C TYR A 222 -1.13 -14.73 11.66
N PRO A 223 -1.84 -15.67 11.02
CA PRO A 223 -3.24 -15.45 10.68
C PRO A 223 -4.11 -15.44 11.93
N ASP A 224 -5.02 -14.48 11.99
CA ASP A 224 -6.09 -14.40 12.99
C ASP A 224 -7.43 -14.67 12.32
N PHE A 225 -7.79 -15.96 12.24
CA PHE A 225 -9.04 -16.42 11.64
C PHE A 225 -10.28 -16.15 12.51
N LYS A 226 -10.10 -15.64 13.73
CA LYS A 226 -11.20 -15.30 14.66
C LYS A 226 -11.60 -13.82 14.60
N ALA A 227 -10.89 -13.00 13.83
CA ALA A 227 -11.20 -11.59 13.72
C ALA A 227 -12.35 -11.32 12.73
N ASP A 228 -13.38 -10.62 13.19
CA ASP A 228 -14.57 -10.31 12.39
C ASP A 228 -14.37 -9.13 11.42
N ASN A 229 -13.27 -8.39 11.52
CA ASN A 229 -13.02 -7.19 10.72
C ASN A 229 -11.53 -7.03 10.36
N ALA A 230 -11.25 -6.75 9.09
CA ALA A 230 -9.92 -6.44 8.57
C ALA A 230 -9.23 -5.33 9.38
N ALA A 231 -9.97 -4.30 9.79
CA ALA A 231 -9.42 -3.18 10.56
C ALA A 231 -8.83 -3.63 11.92
N ARG A 232 -9.44 -4.63 12.56
CA ARG A 232 -8.94 -5.19 13.82
C ARG A 232 -7.67 -6.01 13.60
N VAL A 233 -7.60 -6.78 12.52
CA VAL A 233 -6.40 -7.55 12.15
C VAL A 233 -5.24 -6.60 11.81
N ALA A 234 -5.52 -5.49 11.12
CA ALA A 234 -4.53 -4.48 10.79
C ALA A 234 -3.97 -3.74 12.02
N ALA A 235 -4.66 -3.77 13.17
CA ALA A 235 -4.22 -3.21 14.44
C ALA A 235 -3.59 -4.27 15.38
N SER A 236 -3.27 -5.46 14.87
CA SER A 236 -2.72 -6.55 15.67
C SER A 236 -1.20 -6.39 15.92
N PRO A 237 -0.64 -7.07 16.95
CA PRO A 237 0.81 -7.14 17.13
C PRO A 237 1.56 -7.70 15.93
N ALA A 238 0.97 -8.64 15.20
CA ALA A 238 1.57 -9.19 13.99
C ALA A 238 1.66 -8.14 12.86
N ALA A 239 0.65 -7.26 12.75
CA ALA A 239 0.69 -6.14 11.81
C ALA A 239 1.80 -5.14 12.16
N MET A 240 2.11 -4.94 13.45
CA MET A 240 3.25 -4.13 13.88
C MET A 240 4.59 -4.74 13.45
N VAL A 241 4.76 -6.05 13.57
CA VAL A 241 5.97 -6.75 13.08
C VAL A 241 6.11 -6.57 11.57
N PHE A 242 5.02 -6.76 10.80
CA PHE A 242 5.02 -6.47 9.37
C PHE A 242 5.44 -5.03 9.08
N MET A 243 4.88 -4.05 9.80
CA MET A 243 5.20 -2.64 9.59
C MET A 243 6.68 -2.35 9.79
N VAL A 244 7.29 -2.90 10.85
CA VAL A 244 8.73 -2.76 11.10
C VAL A 244 9.54 -3.39 9.97
N CYS A 245 9.20 -4.61 9.54
CA CYS A 245 9.89 -5.27 8.42
C CYS A 245 9.77 -4.48 7.11
N ALA A 246 8.59 -3.94 6.82
CA ALA A 246 8.35 -3.12 5.64
C ALA A 246 9.16 -1.81 5.69
N LEU A 247 9.25 -1.16 6.84
CA LEU A 247 10.07 0.04 7.00
C LEU A 247 11.56 -0.25 6.89
N VAL A 248 12.03 -1.36 7.47
CA VAL A 248 13.42 -1.80 7.29
C VAL A 248 13.73 -2.03 5.82
N LEU A 249 12.82 -2.66 5.06
CA LEU A 249 12.97 -2.82 3.62
C LEU A 249 13.07 -1.46 2.90
N VAL A 250 12.17 -0.52 3.20
CA VAL A 250 12.17 0.82 2.59
C VAL A 250 13.47 1.57 2.89
N PHE A 251 13.92 1.58 4.15
CA PHE A 251 15.18 2.22 4.52
C PHE A 251 16.41 1.51 3.94
N ALA A 252 16.40 0.18 3.83
CA ALA A 252 17.50 -0.57 3.21
C ALA A 252 17.61 -0.24 1.72
N VAL A 253 16.49 -0.21 1.00
CA VAL A 253 16.44 0.19 -0.42
C VAL A 253 16.91 1.63 -0.58
N ALA A 254 16.38 2.57 0.21
CA ALA A 254 16.81 3.96 0.18
C ALA A 254 18.31 4.12 0.49
N SER A 255 18.86 3.36 1.45
CA SER A 255 20.30 3.43 1.78
C SER A 255 21.17 2.99 0.61
N VAL A 256 20.76 1.95 -0.12
CA VAL A 256 21.46 1.49 -1.34
C VAL A 256 21.36 2.54 -2.46
N GLU A 257 20.22 3.20 -2.58
CA GLU A 257 19.96 4.21 -3.61
C GLU A 257 20.63 5.56 -3.40
N LEU A 258 21.17 5.80 -2.20
CA LEU A 258 21.94 7.01 -1.93
C LEU A 258 23.13 7.15 -2.89
N LEU A 259 23.75 6.03 -3.29
CA LEU A 259 24.86 5.99 -4.24
C LEU A 259 24.44 6.38 -5.68
N PRO A 260 23.51 5.69 -6.35
CA PRO A 260 23.10 6.06 -7.71
C PRO A 260 22.53 7.47 -7.78
N VAL A 261 21.77 7.88 -6.76
CA VAL A 261 21.22 9.24 -6.68
C VAL A 261 22.36 10.24 -6.54
N GLY A 262 23.27 10.07 -5.59
CA GLY A 262 24.42 10.95 -5.39
C GLY A 262 25.29 11.12 -6.65
N ILE A 263 25.57 10.03 -7.37
CA ILE A 263 26.32 10.07 -8.63
C ILE A 263 25.52 10.81 -9.71
N SER A 264 24.22 10.54 -9.84
CA SER A 264 23.37 11.19 -10.86
C SER A 264 23.24 12.70 -10.63
N MET A 265 23.12 13.14 -9.37
CA MET A 265 23.08 14.55 -8.98
C MET A 265 24.42 15.22 -9.27
N TYR A 266 25.54 14.56 -8.90
CA TYR A 266 26.88 15.08 -9.12
C TYR A 266 27.22 15.26 -10.62
N VAL A 267 26.85 14.27 -11.46
CA VAL A 267 27.04 14.32 -12.92
C VAL A 267 26.19 15.44 -13.56
N ARG A 268 24.93 15.59 -13.13
CA ARG A 268 24.05 16.67 -13.61
C ARG A 268 24.55 18.05 -13.23
N PHE A 269 25.01 18.23 -11.99
CA PHE A 269 25.47 19.53 -11.51
C PHE A 269 26.73 20.02 -12.25
N HIS A 270 27.59 19.11 -12.68
CA HIS A 270 28.81 19.43 -13.43
C HIS A 270 28.62 19.39 -14.95
N GLU A 271 27.37 19.24 -15.45
CA GLU A 271 27.01 19.17 -16.87
C GLU A 271 27.88 18.21 -17.72
N ARG A 272 28.36 17.12 -17.09
CA ARG A 272 29.28 16.15 -17.72
C ARG A 272 28.56 14.87 -18.11
N SER A 273 29.14 14.11 -19.02
CA SER A 273 28.72 12.73 -19.28
C SER A 273 29.24 11.79 -18.18
N PRO A 274 28.46 10.79 -17.74
CA PRO A 274 28.93 9.82 -16.75
C PRO A 274 30.07 8.96 -17.32
N THR A 275 31.09 8.75 -16.50
CA THR A 275 32.23 7.88 -16.80
C THR A 275 31.80 6.40 -16.72
N SER A 276 32.52 5.49 -17.38
CA SER A 276 32.20 4.04 -17.33
C SER A 276 32.13 3.48 -15.89
N LEU A 277 32.99 3.95 -14.99
CA LEU A 277 32.97 3.57 -13.57
C LEU A 277 31.72 4.08 -12.84
N GLU A 278 31.25 5.28 -13.18
CA GLU A 278 30.07 5.91 -12.58
C GLU A 278 28.78 5.23 -13.04
N TRP A 279 28.74 4.76 -14.28
CA TRP A 279 27.67 3.89 -14.77
C TRP A 279 27.58 2.58 -13.98
N VAL A 280 28.71 1.95 -13.66
CA VAL A 280 28.72 0.76 -12.78
C VAL A 280 28.19 1.12 -11.39
N GLY A 281 28.60 2.28 -10.85
CA GLY A 281 28.10 2.82 -9.58
C GLY A 281 26.60 3.17 -9.56
N ILE A 282 25.97 3.35 -10.73
CA ILE A 282 24.53 3.55 -10.85
C ILE A 282 23.80 2.21 -11.03
N VAL A 283 24.27 1.38 -11.95
CA VAL A 283 23.57 0.15 -12.37
C VAL A 283 23.69 -0.96 -11.31
N ALA A 284 24.85 -1.14 -10.68
CA ALA A 284 25.04 -2.22 -9.71
C ALA A 284 24.14 -2.08 -8.46
N PRO A 285 23.98 -0.88 -7.85
CA PRO A 285 23.02 -0.68 -6.78
C PRO A 285 21.57 -0.90 -7.20
N LEU A 286 21.17 -0.49 -8.41
CA LEU A 286 19.82 -0.74 -8.92
C LEU A 286 19.52 -2.23 -9.06
N ILE A 287 20.49 -3.02 -9.56
CA ILE A 287 20.36 -4.49 -9.59
C ILE A 287 20.22 -5.04 -8.17
N LEU A 288 21.00 -4.54 -7.21
CA LEU A 288 20.90 -4.94 -5.81
C LEU A 288 19.52 -4.62 -5.22
N VAL A 289 18.94 -3.44 -5.52
CA VAL A 289 17.57 -3.08 -5.12
C VAL A 289 16.56 -4.08 -5.66
N VAL A 290 16.65 -4.42 -6.94
CA VAL A 290 15.79 -5.44 -7.56
C VAL A 290 15.91 -6.78 -6.81
N LEU A 291 17.13 -7.23 -6.54
CA LEU A 291 17.37 -8.49 -5.83
C LEU A 291 16.80 -8.46 -4.40
N ILE A 292 16.98 -7.35 -3.67
CA ILE A 292 16.45 -7.18 -2.31
C ILE A 292 14.91 -7.22 -2.34
N CYS A 293 14.28 -6.49 -3.25
CA CYS A 293 12.83 -6.44 -3.38
C CYS A 293 12.23 -7.79 -3.81
N LEU A 294 12.86 -8.48 -4.76
CA LEU A 294 12.45 -9.81 -5.18
C LEU A 294 12.64 -10.85 -4.06
N ALA A 295 13.74 -10.77 -3.30
CA ALA A 295 13.97 -11.61 -2.13
C ALA A 295 12.93 -11.34 -1.04
N ALA A 296 12.60 -10.07 -0.78
CA ALA A 296 11.54 -9.67 0.15
C ALA A 296 10.14 -10.07 -0.35
N MET A 297 9.96 -10.25 -1.66
CA MET A 297 8.72 -10.79 -2.21
C MET A 297 8.64 -12.31 -1.99
N VAL A 298 9.64 -13.06 -2.46
CA VAL A 298 9.58 -14.53 -2.53
C VAL A 298 9.87 -15.19 -1.17
N GLY A 299 10.82 -14.66 -0.40
CA GLY A 299 11.27 -15.24 0.87
C GLY A 299 10.14 -15.38 1.90
N PRO A 300 9.45 -14.29 2.25
CA PRO A 300 8.32 -14.31 3.19
C PRO A 300 7.15 -15.16 2.71
N ILE A 301 6.88 -15.21 1.41
CA ILE A 301 5.82 -16.07 0.85
C ILE A 301 6.14 -17.54 1.10
N ARG A 302 7.36 -17.98 0.77
CA ARG A 302 7.78 -19.38 1.01
C ARG A 302 7.79 -19.73 2.49
N TRP A 303 8.26 -18.80 3.33
CA TRP A 303 8.26 -19.00 4.78
C TRP A 303 6.85 -19.06 5.36
N GLY A 304 5.97 -18.15 4.95
CA GLY A 304 4.56 -18.10 5.33
C GLY A 304 3.80 -19.35 4.85
N ALA A 305 4.07 -19.83 3.64
CA ALA A 305 3.46 -21.04 3.09
C ALA A 305 3.77 -22.28 3.95
N ARG A 306 5.03 -22.46 4.35
CA ARG A 306 5.45 -23.56 5.23
C ARG A 306 4.77 -23.47 6.59
N LYS A 307 4.80 -22.30 7.22
CA LYS A 307 4.19 -22.09 8.55
C LYS A 307 2.68 -22.24 8.55
N LEU A 308 2.01 -21.81 7.48
CA LEU A 308 0.57 -21.93 7.33
C LEU A 308 0.13 -23.41 7.25
N TRP A 309 0.92 -24.25 6.57
CA TRP A 309 0.59 -25.67 6.41
C TRP A 309 1.02 -26.55 7.58
N GLU A 310 2.04 -26.15 8.33
CA GLU A 310 2.47 -26.79 9.59
C GLU A 310 1.41 -26.64 10.71
N ARG A 311 0.55 -25.62 10.65
CA ARG A 311 -0.44 -25.38 11.71
C ARG A 311 -1.54 -26.45 11.72
N GLU A 312 -1.91 -26.91 12.92
CA GLU A 312 -3.13 -27.66 13.16
C GLU A 312 -4.36 -26.78 12.87
N LEU A 313 -5.42 -27.37 12.31
CA LEU A 313 -6.64 -26.63 11.97
C LEU A 313 -7.23 -26.00 13.25
N PRO A 314 -7.75 -24.76 13.19
CA PRO A 314 -8.51 -24.22 14.30
C PRO A 314 -9.77 -25.08 14.44
N ASN A 315 -9.79 -25.91 15.49
CA ASN A 315 -10.76 -26.95 15.85
C ASN A 315 -10.32 -28.39 15.50
N SER A 316 -9.32 -28.89 16.23
CA SER A 316 -9.55 -30.10 17.05
C SER A 316 -9.90 -29.68 18.46
#